data_AF-A0A0S9CPD4-F1
#
_entry.id   AF-A0A0S9CPD4-F1
#
_cell.length_a   1.000
_cell.length_b   1.000
_cell.length_c   1.000
_cell.angle_alpha   90.00
_cell.angle_beta   90.00
_cell.angle_gamma   90.00
#
_symmetry.space_group_name_H-M   'P 1'
#
loop_
_entity.id
_entity.type
_entity.pdbx_description
1 polymer ?
#
loop_
_entity_poly.entity_id
_entity_poly.type
_entity_poly.pdbx_seq_one_letter_code
_entity_poly.pdbx_strand_id
1 'polypeptide(L)'
;MRIDVNQVGNELTLTAELQEGDRELAGKASLARKTATLKLPDDFSMDDTHPDLLALAALITFYVWIGKRLELPFPVSQAFADTVMKVSKIDVTNSSKWIPKRTAGEGSHPGLSFSGGVDSMAALALMPKDTVSVFTLRTPPPEGAGSLYKPDVALHAIAEMGKAGTQVHAIETDHEWVRNPVGFAIDPAPAVPLILLADKFNLDAITFGTIAESAYLTGKGYWADYKDRVIFTRWGALFEAVGLESYNATAGISEVGSSTIVRTSEFGYLAQSCIRGVPGRPCRACVKCFRKSLITASLTGEWPDRAEVGVMMANRAIRGFLDMHPIRFEIVLTNAMASYDGDDPLLLALQTRLAAKELDVSFTQAWYAPAMDLIPERYRAATIKAASQYLPQMTPTQEEAFHTFDLASELESKNVRVEDWLDTLSENAKGVAARLKAQPAVAH
;
A
#
# COMPACT_ATOMS: atom_id res chain seq x y z
N MET A 1 1.84 25.48 -11.96
CA MET A 1 2.10 25.55 -10.51
C MET A 1 3.54 25.94 -10.26
N ARG A 2 3.77 26.94 -9.41
CA ARG A 2 5.09 27.21 -8.84
C ARG A 2 5.20 26.48 -7.53
N ILE A 3 6.31 25.78 -7.29
CA ILE A 3 6.56 25.11 -6.00
C ILE A 3 7.93 25.55 -5.49
N ASP A 4 7.92 26.32 -4.41
CA ASP A 4 9.15 26.66 -3.69
C ASP A 4 9.53 25.52 -2.74
N VAL A 5 10.84 25.29 -2.61
CA VAL A 5 11.41 24.25 -1.74
C VAL A 5 12.41 24.94 -0.82
N ASN A 6 12.20 24.83 0.48
CA ASN A 6 13.04 25.48 1.48
C ASN A 6 13.39 24.50 2.60
N GLN A 7 14.58 24.62 3.15
CA GLN A 7 15.03 23.86 4.32
C GLN A 7 15.36 24.80 5.48
N VAL A 8 14.90 24.48 6.69
CA VAL A 8 15.31 25.12 7.94
C VAL A 8 15.66 24.03 8.95
N GLY A 9 16.96 23.90 9.27
CA GLY A 9 17.44 22.78 10.07
C GLY A 9 17.13 21.45 9.37
N ASN A 10 16.45 20.54 10.07
CA ASN A 10 16.05 19.24 9.52
C ASN A 10 14.67 19.23 8.85
N GLU A 11 14.02 20.40 8.76
CA GLU A 11 12.68 20.53 8.21
C GLU A 11 12.73 21.01 6.75
N LEU A 12 12.25 20.18 5.83
CA LEU A 12 12.05 20.53 4.41
C LEU A 12 10.59 20.89 4.17
N THR A 13 10.34 22.07 3.60
CA THR A 13 9.00 22.55 3.27
C THR A 13 8.83 22.77 1.77
N LEU A 14 7.75 22.21 1.22
CA LEU A 14 7.28 22.40 -0.14
C LEU A 14 6.08 23.35 -0.11
N THR A 15 6.18 24.49 -0.81
CA THR A 15 5.12 25.52 -0.85
C THR A 15 4.63 25.72 -2.28
N ALA A 16 3.39 25.33 -2.54
CA ALA A 16 2.74 25.46 -3.84
C ALA A 16 2.01 26.80 -3.99
N GLU A 17 2.19 27.44 -5.14
CA GLU A 17 1.40 28.55 -5.62
C GLU A 17 0.72 28.17 -6.94
N LEU A 18 -0.61 28.25 -6.93
CA LEU A 18 -1.41 28.02 -8.12
C LEU A 18 -1.18 29.14 -9.13
N GLN A 19 -0.90 28.73 -10.36
CA GLN A 19 -0.74 29.57 -11.54
C GLN A 19 -1.93 29.32 -12.49
N GLU A 20 -2.00 30.12 -13.57
CA GLU A 20 -3.03 29.93 -14.59
C GLU A 20 -3.01 28.51 -15.17
N GLY A 21 -4.18 27.86 -15.17
CA GLY A 21 -4.38 26.50 -15.69
C GLY A 21 -4.13 25.37 -14.68
N ASP A 22 -3.68 25.68 -13.46
CA ASP A 22 -3.70 24.73 -12.34
C ASP A 22 -5.12 24.49 -11.83
N ARG A 23 -5.28 23.47 -10.98
CA ARG A 23 -6.60 23.02 -10.50
C ARG A 23 -6.67 23.09 -8.99
N GLU A 24 -7.78 23.59 -8.46
CA GLU A 24 -8.10 23.46 -7.03
C GLU A 24 -8.83 22.15 -6.71
N LEU A 25 -9.52 21.58 -7.71
CA LEU A 25 -10.30 20.35 -7.60
C LEU A 25 -9.75 19.26 -8.53
N ALA A 26 -9.62 18.06 -7.98
CA ALA A 26 -9.26 16.84 -8.68
C ALA A 26 -10.25 15.73 -8.32
N GLY A 27 -11.28 15.56 -9.16
CA GLY A 27 -12.38 14.63 -8.87
C GLY A 27 -13.16 15.05 -7.62
N LYS A 28 -13.17 14.20 -6.59
CA LYS A 28 -13.82 14.49 -5.29
C LYS A 28 -12.87 15.13 -4.26
N ALA A 29 -11.62 15.41 -4.64
CA ALA A 29 -10.61 15.97 -3.74
C ALA A 29 -10.33 17.45 -4.07
N SER A 30 -10.04 18.24 -3.05
CA SER A 30 -9.61 19.64 -3.18
C SER A 30 -8.20 19.85 -2.61
N LEU A 31 -7.51 20.88 -3.10
CA LEU A 31 -6.25 21.38 -2.52
C LEU A 31 -6.59 22.11 -1.21
N ALA A 32 -6.37 21.45 -0.08
CA ALA A 32 -6.72 21.95 1.25
C ALA A 32 -5.62 22.82 1.85
N ARG A 33 -4.36 22.43 1.62
CA ARG A 33 -3.18 23.19 2.01
C ARG A 33 -2.24 23.33 0.85
N LYS A 34 -1.57 24.48 0.81
CA LYS A 34 -0.54 24.80 -0.17
C LYS A 34 0.86 24.45 0.33
N THR A 35 0.98 23.94 1.55
CA THR A 35 2.27 23.58 2.15
C THR A 35 2.28 22.13 2.58
N ALA A 36 3.43 21.49 2.39
CA ALA A 36 3.76 20.19 2.94
C ALA A 36 5.16 20.24 3.54
N THR A 37 5.31 19.64 4.72
CA THR A 37 6.52 19.67 5.53
C THR A 37 6.97 18.25 5.84
N LEU A 38 8.29 18.03 5.85
CA LEU A 38 8.94 16.77 6.17
C LEU A 38 10.07 17.03 7.18
N LYS A 39 10.08 16.28 8.29
CA LYS A 39 11.18 16.29 9.27
C LYS A 39 12.16 15.18 8.93
N LEU A 40 13.23 15.54 8.23
CA LEU A 40 14.28 14.65 7.76
C LEU A 40 15.33 14.42 8.87
N PRO A 41 16.30 13.50 8.70
CA PRO A 41 17.41 13.36 9.64
C PRO A 41 18.18 14.69 9.84
N ASP A 42 18.76 14.90 11.02
CA ASP A 42 19.44 16.16 11.37
C ASP A 42 20.64 16.48 10.47
N ASP A 43 21.25 15.44 9.90
CA ASP A 43 22.36 15.50 8.96
C ASP A 43 21.91 15.43 7.48
N PHE A 44 20.62 15.60 7.20
CA PHE A 44 20.11 15.79 5.85
C PHE A 44 20.38 17.22 5.36
N SER A 45 20.81 17.35 4.12
CA SER A 45 21.03 18.63 3.45
C SER A 45 20.41 18.61 2.06
N MET A 46 19.63 19.64 1.76
CA MET A 46 19.08 19.87 0.42
C MET A 46 20.20 20.14 -0.59
N ASP A 47 21.31 20.75 -0.17
CA ASP A 47 22.45 21.06 -1.04
C ASP A 47 23.22 19.78 -1.45
N ASP A 48 23.16 18.73 -0.63
CA ASP A 48 23.75 17.41 -0.91
C ASP A 48 22.78 16.47 -1.64
N THR A 49 21.55 16.91 -1.90
CA THR A 49 20.49 16.12 -2.55
C THR A 49 20.34 16.52 -4.01
N HIS A 50 20.33 15.55 -4.91
CA HIS A 50 20.17 15.82 -6.33
C HIS A 50 18.84 16.55 -6.63
N PRO A 51 18.83 17.62 -7.44
CA PRO A 51 17.64 18.45 -7.65
C PRO A 51 16.46 17.67 -8.25
N ASP A 52 16.71 16.65 -9.07
CA ASP A 52 15.65 15.81 -9.61
C ASP A 52 14.86 15.04 -8.52
N LEU A 53 15.48 14.67 -7.40
CA LEU A 53 14.78 14.02 -6.28
C LEU A 53 13.84 15.01 -5.58
N LEU A 54 14.32 16.24 -5.35
CA LEU A 54 13.51 17.33 -4.78
C LEU A 54 12.32 17.65 -5.71
N ALA A 55 12.58 17.72 -7.01
CA ALA A 55 11.57 17.96 -8.03
C ALA A 55 10.53 16.84 -8.10
N LEU A 56 10.95 15.57 -8.01
CA LEU A 56 10.05 14.43 -8.00
C LEU A 56 9.19 14.40 -6.73
N ALA A 57 9.77 14.70 -5.56
CA ALA A 57 9.03 14.84 -4.30
C ALA A 57 7.96 15.94 -4.39
N ALA A 58 8.29 17.11 -4.94
CA ALA A 58 7.36 18.20 -5.19
C ALA A 58 6.26 17.80 -6.18
N LEU A 59 6.63 17.18 -7.30
CA LEU A 59 5.71 16.69 -8.32
C LEU A 59 4.71 15.69 -7.74
N ILE A 60 5.18 14.70 -6.97
CA ILE A 60 4.31 13.68 -6.36
C ILE A 60 3.35 14.30 -5.34
N THR A 61 3.85 15.21 -4.51
CA THR A 61 3.07 15.84 -3.44
C THR A 61 1.87 16.62 -4.00
N PHE A 62 2.07 17.34 -5.11
CA PHE A 62 1.04 18.22 -5.67
C PHE A 62 0.45 17.75 -7.02
N TYR A 63 0.80 16.54 -7.47
CA TYR A 63 0.58 16.05 -8.84
C TYR A 63 -0.80 16.35 -9.44
N VAL A 64 -1.86 16.06 -8.69
CA VAL A 64 -3.25 16.13 -9.20
C VAL A 64 -3.78 17.56 -9.38
N TRP A 65 -3.08 18.55 -8.83
CA TRP A 65 -3.43 19.96 -8.89
C TRP A 65 -2.56 20.75 -9.88
N ILE A 66 -1.44 20.16 -10.34
CA ILE A 66 -0.59 20.78 -11.36
C ILE A 66 -1.33 20.76 -12.70
N GLY A 67 -1.36 21.91 -13.36
CA GLY A 67 -1.86 22.09 -14.71
C GLY A 67 -0.88 21.56 -15.75
N LYS A 68 -0.45 22.44 -16.67
CA LYS A 68 0.49 22.06 -17.75
C LYS A 68 1.94 22.39 -17.47
N ARG A 69 2.22 23.18 -16.43
CA ARG A 69 3.56 23.72 -16.15
C ARG A 69 3.90 23.58 -14.67
N LEU A 70 5.14 23.19 -14.38
CA LEU A 70 5.72 23.12 -13.05
C LEU A 70 6.96 24.02 -13.04
N GLU A 71 6.95 25.02 -12.15
CA GLU A 71 8.06 25.96 -11.94
C GLU A 71 8.72 25.64 -10.59
N LEU A 72 10.05 25.47 -10.61
CA LEU A 72 10.87 25.14 -9.44
C LEU A 72 11.98 26.19 -9.29
N PRO A 73 12.43 26.50 -8.05
CA PRO A 73 13.43 27.54 -7.79
C PRO A 73 14.85 27.13 -8.21
N PHE A 74 15.06 25.86 -8.53
CA PHE A 74 16.33 25.31 -8.98
C PHE A 74 16.17 24.59 -10.33
N PRO A 75 17.24 24.54 -11.15
CA PRO A 75 17.25 23.75 -12.36
C PRO A 75 17.22 22.24 -12.04
N VAL A 76 16.48 21.47 -12.84
CA VAL A 76 16.52 20.00 -12.88
C VAL A 76 17.33 19.51 -14.09
N SER A 77 17.68 18.23 -14.13
CA SER A 77 18.27 17.63 -15.33
C SER A 77 17.29 17.67 -16.51
N GLN A 78 17.82 17.86 -17.72
CA GLN A 78 17.01 17.79 -18.95
C GLN A 78 16.32 16.42 -19.08
N ALA A 79 17.01 15.33 -18.69
CA ALA A 79 16.47 13.98 -18.76
C ALA A 79 15.22 13.80 -17.88
N PHE A 80 15.21 14.38 -16.69
CA PHE A 80 14.05 14.38 -15.80
C PHE A 80 12.90 15.19 -16.40
N ALA A 81 13.16 16.42 -16.83
CA ALA A 81 12.15 17.29 -17.44
C ALA A 81 11.50 16.66 -18.69
N ASP A 82 12.31 16.08 -19.58
CA ASP A 82 11.82 15.39 -20.78
C ASP A 82 10.94 14.19 -20.41
N THR A 83 11.31 13.45 -19.35
CA THR A 83 10.51 12.31 -18.88
C THR A 83 9.18 12.77 -18.30
N VAL A 84 9.17 13.79 -17.44
CA VAL A 84 7.95 14.38 -16.88
C VAL A 84 7.01 14.85 -18.01
N MET A 85 7.55 15.54 -19.01
CA MET A 85 6.80 15.95 -20.20
C MET A 85 6.22 14.73 -20.93
N LYS A 86 7.02 13.70 -21.17
CA LYS A 86 6.61 12.49 -21.90
C LYS A 86 5.42 11.79 -21.23
N VAL A 87 5.52 11.50 -19.92
CA VAL A 87 4.56 10.61 -19.23
C VAL A 87 3.44 11.31 -18.46
N SER A 88 3.61 12.61 -18.16
CA SER A 88 2.63 13.40 -17.41
C SER A 88 2.12 14.62 -18.17
N LYS A 89 2.73 15.00 -19.30
CA LYS A 89 2.37 16.21 -20.08
C LYS A 89 2.49 17.50 -19.27
N ILE A 90 3.42 17.50 -18.31
CA ILE A 90 3.77 18.66 -17.48
C ILE A 90 5.12 19.18 -17.96
N ASP A 91 5.17 20.46 -18.29
CA ASP A 91 6.39 21.20 -18.64
C ASP A 91 7.14 21.62 -17.37
N VAL A 92 8.32 21.06 -17.12
CA VAL A 92 9.22 21.51 -16.05
C VAL A 92 10.10 22.62 -16.60
N THR A 93 9.75 23.87 -16.28
CA THR A 93 10.24 25.06 -17.00
C THR A 93 11.71 25.39 -16.71
N ASN A 94 12.21 25.01 -15.54
CA ASN A 94 13.58 25.25 -15.10
C ASN A 94 14.40 23.96 -15.26
N SER A 95 14.88 23.68 -16.47
CA SER A 95 15.72 22.52 -16.76
C SER A 95 17.06 22.94 -17.38
N SER A 96 18.10 22.13 -17.14
CA SER A 96 19.46 22.40 -17.58
C SER A 96 20.13 21.15 -18.12
N LYS A 97 20.86 21.30 -19.24
CA LYS A 97 21.73 20.26 -19.79
C LYS A 97 23.02 20.04 -18.99
N TRP A 98 23.33 20.98 -18.08
CA TRP A 98 24.53 20.94 -17.24
C TRP A 98 24.33 20.12 -15.96
N ILE A 99 23.08 19.80 -15.62
CA ILE A 99 22.76 18.90 -14.52
C ILE A 99 22.71 17.49 -15.08
N PRO A 100 23.62 16.58 -14.65
CA PRO A 100 23.58 15.20 -15.09
C PRO A 100 22.30 14.52 -14.58
N LYS A 101 21.90 13.46 -15.24
CA LYS A 101 20.87 12.56 -14.68
C LYS A 101 21.41 11.98 -13.37
N ARG A 102 20.59 11.92 -12.32
CA ARG A 102 20.96 11.21 -11.09
C ARG A 102 21.28 9.74 -11.39
N THR A 103 22.37 9.26 -10.83
CA THR A 103 22.74 7.85 -10.80
C THR A 103 23.08 7.43 -9.38
N ALA A 104 22.67 6.24 -8.97
CA ALA A 104 23.13 5.68 -7.70
C ALA A 104 24.65 5.41 -7.73
N GLY A 105 25.30 5.53 -6.59
CA GLY A 105 26.73 5.29 -6.44
C GLY A 105 27.08 3.79 -6.38
N GLU A 106 28.38 3.53 -6.30
CA GLU A 106 28.90 2.19 -5.99
C GLU A 106 28.40 1.72 -4.62
N GLY A 107 28.13 0.42 -4.47
CA GLY A 107 27.62 -0.14 -3.21
C GLY A 107 26.20 0.31 -2.86
N SER A 108 25.42 0.76 -3.85
CA SER A 108 24.02 1.13 -3.67
C SER A 108 23.15 -0.07 -3.26
N HIS A 109 21.98 0.20 -2.69
CA HIS A 109 21.05 -0.82 -2.22
C HIS A 109 19.59 -0.34 -2.36
N PRO A 110 18.58 -1.23 -2.29
CA PRO A 110 17.22 -0.85 -2.62
C PRO A 110 16.53 -0.16 -1.43
N GLY A 111 15.54 0.67 -1.74
CA GLY A 111 14.70 1.35 -0.77
C GLY A 111 13.26 0.82 -0.74
N LEU A 112 12.67 0.67 0.45
CA LEU A 112 11.28 0.25 0.65
C LEU A 112 10.45 1.35 1.31
N SER A 113 9.37 1.78 0.64
CA SER A 113 8.32 2.58 1.26
C SER A 113 7.53 1.67 2.20
N PHE A 114 7.91 1.74 3.48
CA PHE A 114 7.52 0.78 4.51
C PHE A 114 6.27 1.24 5.26
N SER A 115 5.39 0.31 5.63
CA SER A 115 4.15 0.63 6.35
C SER A 115 4.01 -0.06 7.71
N GLY A 116 4.86 -1.05 8.02
CA GLY A 116 4.68 -1.96 9.16
C GLY A 116 3.53 -2.97 8.99
N GLY A 117 2.78 -2.90 7.88
CA GLY A 117 1.75 -3.87 7.55
C GLY A 117 2.33 -5.15 6.91
N VAL A 118 1.50 -6.18 6.85
CA VAL A 118 1.82 -7.50 6.27
C VAL A 118 2.51 -7.38 4.91
N ASP A 119 1.94 -6.63 3.97
CA ASP A 119 2.44 -6.65 2.60
C ASP A 119 3.82 -5.98 2.46
N SER A 120 4.09 -4.90 3.21
CA SER A 120 5.44 -4.30 3.24
C SER A 120 6.44 -5.14 4.03
N MET A 121 6.00 -5.89 5.05
CA MET A 121 6.86 -6.84 5.77
C MET A 121 7.22 -8.05 4.89
N ALA A 122 6.27 -8.51 4.06
CA ALA A 122 6.53 -9.53 3.06
C ALA A 122 7.56 -9.04 2.03
N ALA A 123 7.39 -7.80 1.53
CA ALA A 123 8.38 -7.20 0.63
C ALA A 123 9.77 -7.19 1.25
N LEU A 124 9.91 -6.70 2.49
CA LEU A 124 11.20 -6.68 3.18
C LEU A 124 11.83 -8.08 3.33
N ALA A 125 11.03 -9.11 3.62
CA ALA A 125 11.50 -10.49 3.73
C ALA A 125 12.03 -11.09 2.41
N LEU A 126 11.64 -10.51 1.27
CA LEU A 126 12.07 -10.95 -0.07
C LEU A 126 13.26 -10.14 -0.60
N MET A 127 13.52 -8.98 -0.02
CA MET A 127 14.56 -8.06 -0.46
C MET A 127 15.93 -8.34 0.21
N PRO A 128 17.04 -7.81 -0.35
CA PRO A 128 18.35 -7.83 0.27
C PRO A 128 18.33 -7.31 1.72
N LYS A 129 19.21 -7.86 2.57
CA LYS A 129 19.29 -7.50 3.99
C LYS A 129 19.72 -6.05 4.25
N ASP A 130 20.41 -5.44 3.29
CA ASP A 130 20.84 -4.05 3.29
C ASP A 130 19.77 -3.08 2.75
N THR A 131 18.54 -3.55 2.53
CA THR A 131 17.40 -2.69 2.15
C THR A 131 17.16 -1.61 3.21
N VAL A 132 17.03 -0.36 2.77
CA VAL A 132 16.63 0.75 3.63
C VAL A 132 15.13 0.95 3.57
N SER A 133 14.48 0.85 4.72
CA SER A 133 13.03 1.01 4.85
C SER A 133 12.68 2.37 5.44
N VAL A 134 11.75 3.09 4.81
CA VAL A 134 11.29 4.40 5.30
C VAL A 134 9.78 4.38 5.49
N PHE A 135 9.35 4.60 6.73
CA PHE A 135 7.96 4.78 7.12
C PHE A 135 7.57 6.25 7.09
N THR A 136 6.50 6.55 6.37
CA THR A 136 5.83 7.86 6.42
C THR A 136 5.03 7.97 7.72
N LEU A 137 5.60 8.67 8.71
CA LEU A 137 4.93 9.01 9.96
C LEU A 137 4.06 10.25 9.75
N ARG A 138 2.75 10.11 9.90
CA ARG A 138 1.82 11.22 9.64
C ARG A 138 1.84 12.18 10.81
N THR A 139 2.02 13.48 10.53
CA THR A 139 1.84 14.53 11.54
C THR A 139 0.42 14.43 12.13
N PRO A 140 0.27 14.48 13.47
CA PRO A 140 -1.03 14.47 14.11
C PRO A 140 -1.96 15.56 13.56
N PRO A 141 -3.28 15.33 13.60
CA PRO A 141 -4.23 16.37 13.25
C PRO A 141 -4.07 17.60 14.16
N PRO A 142 -4.46 18.80 13.68
CA PRO A 142 -4.60 19.95 14.56
C PRO A 142 -5.47 19.64 15.77
N GLU A 143 -5.23 20.33 16.88
CA GLU A 143 -5.99 20.11 18.12
C GLU A 143 -7.50 20.22 17.87
N GLY A 144 -8.28 19.27 18.42
CA GLY A 144 -9.73 19.18 18.22
C GLY A 144 -10.17 18.44 16.95
N ALA A 145 -9.29 18.19 15.97
CA ALA A 145 -9.61 17.33 14.84
C ALA A 145 -9.37 15.85 15.22
N GLY A 146 -10.45 15.08 15.32
CA GLY A 146 -10.37 13.65 15.63
C GLY A 146 -9.62 12.87 14.54
N SER A 147 -8.77 11.93 14.93
CA SER A 147 -8.11 10.99 14.00
C SER A 147 -8.22 9.55 14.51
N LEU A 148 -8.46 8.64 13.56
CA LEU A 148 -8.40 7.19 13.82
C LEU A 148 -6.99 6.63 13.65
N TYR A 149 -6.03 7.43 13.18
CA TYR A 149 -4.65 7.00 12.94
C TYR A 149 -3.88 6.92 14.26
N LYS A 150 -3.24 5.77 14.48
CA LYS A 150 -2.35 5.45 15.59
C LYS A 150 -1.05 4.86 15.01
N PRO A 151 0.08 5.57 15.13
CA PRO A 151 1.35 5.11 14.57
C PRO A 151 2.05 4.04 15.44
N ASP A 152 1.56 3.80 16.66
CA ASP A 152 2.18 2.99 17.71
C ASP A 152 2.67 1.62 17.21
N VAL A 153 1.88 0.98 16.35
CA VAL A 153 2.17 -0.32 15.76
C VAL A 153 3.41 -0.28 14.88
N ALA A 154 3.44 0.69 13.95
CA ALA A 154 4.56 0.84 13.03
C ALA A 154 5.80 1.30 13.81
N LEU A 155 5.68 2.25 14.74
CA LEU A 155 6.79 2.72 15.56
C LEU A 155 7.38 1.61 16.43
N HIS A 156 6.54 0.72 16.99
CA HIS A 156 7.01 -0.46 17.70
C HIS A 156 7.81 -1.40 16.79
N ALA A 157 7.28 -1.72 15.60
CA ALA A 157 7.98 -2.56 14.63
C ALA A 157 9.34 -1.96 14.22
N ILE A 158 9.37 -0.67 13.92
CA ILE A 158 10.58 0.09 13.58
C ILE A 158 11.61 0.00 14.71
N ALA A 159 11.20 0.20 15.96
CA ALA A 159 12.09 0.12 17.11
C ALA A 159 12.69 -1.28 17.32
N GLU A 160 11.88 -2.34 17.23
CA GLU A 160 12.37 -3.72 17.40
C GLU A 160 13.29 -4.15 16.25
N MET A 161 12.94 -3.82 15.01
CA MET A 161 13.78 -4.07 13.84
C MET A 161 15.10 -3.29 13.90
N GLY A 162 15.07 -2.04 14.38
CA GLY A 162 16.26 -1.23 14.59
C GLY A 162 17.20 -1.83 15.63
N LYS A 163 16.68 -2.38 16.74
CA LYS A 163 17.48 -3.13 17.73
C LYS A 163 18.16 -4.36 17.13
N ALA A 164 17.52 -4.99 16.14
CA ALA A 164 18.08 -6.12 15.40
C ALA A 164 19.04 -5.70 14.27
N GLY A 165 19.32 -4.40 14.11
CA GLY A 165 20.27 -3.87 13.12
C GLY A 165 19.69 -3.67 11.72
N THR A 166 18.37 -3.77 11.55
CA THR A 166 17.71 -3.46 10.26
C THR A 166 17.61 -1.95 10.08
N GLN A 167 17.93 -1.46 8.87
CA GLN A 167 17.83 -0.04 8.53
C GLN A 167 16.38 0.34 8.26
N VAL A 168 15.71 0.86 9.30
CA VAL A 168 14.33 1.33 9.21
C VAL A 168 14.17 2.67 9.89
N HIS A 169 13.57 3.63 9.17
CA HIS A 169 13.45 5.02 9.60
C HIS A 169 11.99 5.45 9.59
N ALA A 170 11.59 6.29 10.55
CA ALA A 170 10.31 6.98 10.53
C ALA A 170 10.56 8.45 10.20
N ILE A 171 9.88 8.97 9.17
CA ILE A 171 10.00 10.37 8.75
C ILE A 171 8.65 11.03 8.93
N GLU A 172 8.61 12.04 9.80
CA GLU A 172 7.39 12.79 10.07
C GLU A 172 7.06 13.71 8.89
N THR A 173 5.79 13.72 8.46
CA THR A 173 5.34 14.60 7.39
C THR A 173 3.84 14.84 7.43
N ASP A 174 3.44 16.02 6.97
CA ASP A 174 2.05 16.45 6.89
C ASP A 174 1.51 16.49 5.44
N HIS A 175 2.19 15.89 4.46
CA HIS A 175 1.80 16.02 3.04
C HIS A 175 0.41 15.43 2.70
N GLU A 176 -0.15 14.53 3.53
CA GLU A 176 -1.56 14.09 3.38
C GLU A 176 -2.57 15.22 3.62
N TRP A 177 -2.17 16.28 4.33
CA TRP A 177 -2.99 17.45 4.63
C TRP A 177 -3.10 18.45 3.46
N VAL A 178 -2.30 18.24 2.41
CA VAL A 178 -2.47 18.96 1.12
C VAL A 178 -3.83 18.63 0.51
N ARG A 179 -4.39 17.45 0.78
CA ARG A 179 -5.64 16.96 0.21
C ARG A 179 -6.81 17.07 1.20
N ASN A 180 -7.98 17.46 0.70
CA ASN A 180 -9.26 17.26 1.40
C ASN A 180 -10.22 16.39 0.55
N PRO A 181 -10.85 15.33 1.10
CA PRO A 181 -10.62 14.77 2.44
C PRO A 181 -9.19 14.28 2.64
N VAL A 182 -8.69 14.31 3.87
CA VAL A 182 -7.30 13.97 4.21
C VAL A 182 -6.89 12.60 3.67
N GLY A 183 -5.66 12.52 3.16
CA GLY A 183 -5.02 11.29 2.69
C GLY A 183 -4.06 11.57 1.53
N PHE A 184 -3.31 10.56 1.10
CA PHE A 184 -2.38 10.69 -0.02
C PHE A 184 -3.06 11.19 -1.31
N ALA A 185 -2.39 12.13 -1.99
CA ALA A 185 -2.88 12.70 -3.26
C ALA A 185 -2.88 11.67 -4.39
N ILE A 186 -1.87 10.80 -4.39
CA ILE A 186 -1.64 9.73 -5.37
C ILE A 186 -0.92 8.55 -4.70
N ASP A 187 -0.98 7.40 -5.35
CA ASP A 187 -0.42 6.14 -4.83
C ASP A 187 1.07 6.19 -4.42
N PRO A 188 2.00 6.85 -5.14
CA PRO A 188 3.41 6.91 -4.73
C PRO A 188 3.73 7.95 -3.65
N ALA A 189 2.77 8.77 -3.20
CA ALA A 189 3.01 9.78 -2.16
C ALA A 189 3.66 9.25 -0.85
N PRO A 190 3.35 8.04 -0.35
CA PRO A 190 4.02 7.48 0.82
C PRO A 190 5.54 7.26 0.64
N ALA A 191 6.06 7.31 -0.58
CA ALA A 191 7.48 7.19 -0.88
C ALA A 191 8.21 8.54 -0.93
N VAL A 192 7.53 9.68 -0.79
CA VAL A 192 8.18 11.00 -0.81
C VAL A 192 9.35 11.09 0.18
N PRO A 193 9.22 10.66 1.45
CA PRO A 193 10.36 10.60 2.37
C PRO A 193 11.53 9.75 1.86
N LEU A 194 11.25 8.58 1.29
CA LEU A 194 12.27 7.66 0.77
C LEU A 194 13.00 8.26 -0.44
N ILE A 195 12.27 8.93 -1.33
CA ILE A 195 12.83 9.61 -2.51
C ILE A 195 13.79 10.71 -2.08
N LEU A 196 13.41 11.53 -1.09
CA LEU A 196 14.28 12.60 -0.58
C LEU A 196 15.56 12.04 0.06
N LEU A 197 15.48 10.86 0.67
CA LEU A 197 16.63 10.24 1.33
C LEU A 197 17.45 9.34 0.39
N ALA A 198 17.16 9.35 -0.91
CA ALA A 198 17.81 8.45 -1.87
C ALA A 198 19.32 8.68 -2.00
N ASP A 199 19.81 9.92 -1.99
CA ASP A 199 21.25 10.19 -2.03
C ASP A 199 21.92 9.90 -0.70
N LYS A 200 21.28 10.29 0.41
CA LYS A 200 21.77 10.01 1.77
C LYS A 200 22.03 8.53 1.99
N PHE A 201 21.12 7.68 1.52
CA PHE A 201 21.21 6.23 1.67
C PHE A 201 21.71 5.52 0.41
N ASN A 202 22.25 6.24 -0.58
CA ASN A 202 22.78 5.64 -1.81
C ASN A 202 21.81 4.62 -2.47
N LEU A 203 20.54 5.01 -2.64
CA LEU A 203 19.49 4.12 -3.16
C LEU A 203 19.52 4.04 -4.69
N ASP A 204 19.39 2.84 -5.23
CA ASP A 204 19.29 2.57 -6.67
C ASP A 204 17.91 2.09 -7.13
N ALA A 205 17.07 1.68 -6.18
CA ALA A 205 15.78 1.10 -6.47
C ALA A 205 14.75 1.51 -5.42
N ILE A 206 13.48 1.50 -5.82
CA ILE A 206 12.35 1.86 -4.97
C ILE A 206 11.24 0.82 -5.06
N THR A 207 10.61 0.52 -3.93
CA THR A 207 9.50 -0.42 -3.86
C THR A 207 8.43 -0.07 -2.84
N PHE A 208 7.32 -0.80 -2.96
CA PHE A 208 6.13 -0.78 -2.12
C PHE A 208 5.67 -2.23 -1.88
N GLY A 209 4.86 -2.45 -0.85
CA GLY A 209 4.16 -3.73 -0.64
C GLY A 209 2.98 -3.94 -1.59
N THR A 210 3.16 -3.75 -2.90
CA THR A 210 2.10 -3.93 -3.90
C THR A 210 1.90 -5.41 -4.19
N ILE A 211 0.74 -5.96 -3.81
CA ILE A 211 0.33 -7.35 -4.03
C ILE A 211 -0.33 -7.57 -5.40
N ALA A 212 -0.45 -8.83 -5.82
CA ALA A 212 -0.92 -9.24 -7.15
C ALA A 212 -2.32 -8.73 -7.51
N GLU A 213 -3.26 -8.71 -6.58
CA GLU A 213 -4.62 -8.19 -6.77
C GLU A 213 -4.63 -6.68 -7.10
N SER A 214 -3.62 -5.96 -6.62
CA SER A 214 -3.42 -4.55 -6.91
C SER A 214 -2.59 -4.35 -8.18
N ALA A 215 -1.56 -5.16 -8.41
CA ALA A 215 -0.65 -5.06 -9.55
C ALA A 215 -1.33 -5.48 -10.87
N TYR A 216 -1.94 -6.66 -10.89
CA TYR A 216 -2.48 -7.30 -12.10
C TYR A 216 -4.01 -7.20 -12.23
N LEU A 217 -4.67 -6.66 -11.20
CA LEU A 217 -6.13 -6.57 -11.12
C LEU A 217 -6.84 -7.94 -11.14
N THR A 218 -6.09 -9.03 -10.93
CA THR A 218 -6.64 -10.37 -10.78
C THR A 218 -7.78 -10.37 -9.74
N GLY A 219 -8.90 -11.01 -10.09
CA GLY A 219 -10.09 -11.01 -9.25
C GLY A 219 -10.89 -9.70 -9.23
N LYS A 220 -10.77 -8.83 -10.25
CA LYS A 220 -11.63 -7.62 -10.40
C LYS A 220 -12.55 -7.64 -11.63
N GLY A 221 -12.73 -8.81 -12.23
CA GLY A 221 -13.53 -8.99 -13.44
C GLY A 221 -12.76 -8.77 -14.75
N TYR A 222 -11.47 -8.44 -14.64
CA TYR A 222 -10.54 -8.39 -15.76
C TYR A 222 -9.11 -8.45 -15.24
N TRP A 223 -8.21 -8.97 -16.08
CA TRP A 223 -6.77 -8.99 -15.82
C TRP A 223 -6.07 -7.93 -16.67
N ALA A 224 -5.02 -7.32 -16.13
CA ALA A 224 -4.15 -6.43 -16.88
C ALA A 224 -2.70 -6.66 -16.46
N ASP A 225 -1.80 -6.84 -17.43
CA ASP A 225 -0.37 -6.96 -17.15
C ASP A 225 0.13 -5.71 -16.44
N TYR A 226 0.76 -5.87 -15.28
CA TYR A 226 1.19 -4.75 -14.47
C TYR A 226 2.12 -3.81 -15.23
N LYS A 227 3.00 -4.36 -16.08
CA LYS A 227 3.98 -3.59 -16.86
C LYS A 227 3.34 -2.60 -17.83
N ASP A 228 2.10 -2.86 -18.26
CA ASP A 228 1.38 -2.04 -19.23
C ASP A 228 0.47 -1.01 -18.55
N ARG A 229 0.28 -1.11 -17.23
CA ARG A 229 -0.62 -0.22 -16.49
C ARG A 229 0.00 1.16 -16.34
N VAL A 230 -0.84 2.19 -16.49
CA VAL A 230 -0.43 3.61 -16.36
C VAL A 230 0.28 3.89 -15.03
N ILE A 231 -0.15 3.25 -13.94
CA ILE A 231 0.50 3.40 -12.63
C ILE A 231 1.96 2.90 -12.65
N PHE A 232 2.26 1.83 -13.37
CA PHE A 232 3.61 1.30 -13.50
C PHE A 232 4.40 2.10 -14.55
N THR A 233 3.87 2.25 -15.76
CA THR A 233 4.60 2.91 -16.86
C THR A 233 4.92 4.37 -16.57
N ARG A 234 4.01 5.12 -15.94
CA ARG A 234 4.26 6.52 -15.57
C ARG A 234 5.26 6.63 -14.43
N TRP A 235 4.97 6.00 -13.30
CA TRP A 235 5.78 6.20 -12.09
C TRP A 235 7.11 5.47 -12.20
N GLY A 236 7.15 4.29 -12.83
CA GLY A 236 8.39 3.59 -13.16
C GLY A 236 9.34 4.45 -13.99
N ALA A 237 8.83 5.10 -15.04
CA ALA A 237 9.65 6.02 -15.84
C ALA A 237 10.16 7.23 -15.03
N LEU A 238 9.33 7.79 -14.14
CA LEU A 238 9.74 8.92 -13.28
C LEU A 238 10.76 8.50 -12.21
N PHE A 239 10.62 7.32 -11.62
CA PHE A 239 11.60 6.78 -10.69
C PHE A 239 12.92 6.47 -11.41
N GLU A 240 12.88 5.86 -12.59
CA GLU A 240 14.07 5.60 -13.41
C GLU A 240 14.77 6.89 -13.85
N ALA A 241 14.01 7.96 -14.14
CA ALA A 241 14.56 9.27 -14.47
C ALA A 241 15.41 9.87 -13.34
N VAL A 242 15.12 9.49 -12.09
CA VAL A 242 15.91 9.88 -10.91
C VAL A 242 16.82 8.75 -10.41
N GLY A 243 17.09 7.72 -11.22
CA GLY A 243 18.00 6.63 -10.85
C GLY A 243 17.47 5.73 -9.73
N LEU A 244 16.15 5.59 -9.62
CA LEU A 244 15.47 4.65 -8.73
C LEU A 244 14.70 3.63 -9.57
N GLU A 245 15.29 2.49 -9.87
CA GLU A 245 14.60 1.44 -10.62
C GLU A 245 13.43 0.85 -9.79
N SER A 246 12.32 0.52 -10.43
CA SER A 246 11.18 -0.07 -9.72
C SER A 246 11.44 -1.52 -9.34
N TYR A 247 11.45 -1.83 -8.04
CA TYR A 247 11.71 -3.17 -7.51
C TYR A 247 10.41 -3.80 -7.01
N ASN A 248 9.61 -4.44 -7.84
CA ASN A 248 8.28 -4.91 -7.40
C ASN A 248 8.28 -6.31 -6.76
N ALA A 249 8.91 -6.44 -5.58
CA ALA A 249 9.15 -7.71 -4.88
C ALA A 249 7.89 -8.57 -4.65
N THR A 250 6.74 -7.93 -4.38
CA THR A 250 5.48 -8.62 -4.07
C THR A 250 4.44 -8.57 -5.19
N ALA A 251 4.75 -7.99 -6.36
CA ALA A 251 3.73 -7.81 -7.39
C ALA A 251 3.16 -9.14 -7.89
N GLY A 252 3.95 -10.22 -7.91
CA GLY A 252 3.49 -11.58 -8.27
C GLY A 252 2.94 -12.38 -7.11
N ILE A 253 2.70 -11.76 -5.94
CA ILE A 253 2.35 -12.45 -4.70
C ILE A 253 1.01 -11.90 -4.22
N SER A 254 0.04 -12.80 -4.01
CA SER A 254 -1.29 -12.44 -3.53
C SER A 254 -1.25 -11.95 -2.07
N GLU A 255 -2.37 -11.46 -1.57
CA GLU A 255 -2.49 -11.14 -0.15
C GLU A 255 -2.41 -12.37 0.78
N VAL A 256 -2.84 -13.52 0.29
CA VAL A 256 -2.67 -14.81 0.99
C VAL A 256 -1.18 -15.15 1.03
N GLY A 257 -0.49 -15.02 -0.09
CA GLY A 257 0.95 -15.27 -0.21
C GLY A 257 1.77 -14.33 0.69
N SER A 258 1.48 -13.03 0.70
CA SER A 258 2.17 -12.07 1.57
C SER A 258 1.96 -12.40 3.05
N SER A 259 0.75 -12.84 3.42
CA SER A 259 0.44 -13.27 4.78
C SER A 259 1.17 -14.57 5.15
N THR A 260 1.35 -15.49 4.21
CA THR A 260 2.14 -16.71 4.39
C THR A 260 3.61 -16.41 4.63
N ILE A 261 4.23 -15.57 3.78
CA ILE A 261 5.64 -15.13 3.92
C ILE A 261 5.88 -14.51 5.29
N VAL A 262 5.05 -13.54 5.66
CA VAL A 262 5.21 -12.80 6.92
C VAL A 262 5.13 -13.74 8.11
N ARG A 263 4.26 -14.73 8.10
CA ARG A 263 4.06 -15.62 9.26
C ARG A 263 5.33 -16.40 9.64
N THR A 264 6.22 -16.65 8.69
CA THR A 264 7.46 -17.42 8.89
C THR A 264 8.72 -16.58 8.68
N SER A 265 8.60 -15.27 8.43
CA SER A 265 9.74 -14.38 8.29
C SER A 265 10.25 -13.87 9.64
N GLU A 266 11.51 -13.42 9.66
CA GLU A 266 12.24 -12.98 10.86
C GLU A 266 11.47 -11.95 11.71
N PHE A 267 10.86 -10.96 11.06
CA PHE A 267 10.09 -9.89 11.73
C PHE A 267 8.57 -10.04 11.59
N GLY A 268 8.13 -11.23 11.19
CA GLY A 268 6.73 -11.55 10.96
C GLY A 268 5.78 -11.18 12.10
N TYR A 269 6.23 -11.46 13.32
CA TYR A 269 5.49 -11.23 14.56
C TYR A 269 5.21 -9.75 14.86
N LEU A 270 5.93 -8.81 14.20
CA LEU A 270 5.72 -7.37 14.34
C LEU A 270 4.67 -6.82 13.36
N ALA A 271 4.28 -7.60 12.35
CA ALA A 271 3.41 -7.13 11.28
C ALA A 271 1.98 -6.91 11.75
N GLN A 272 1.45 -5.70 11.58
CA GLN A 272 0.04 -5.42 11.81
C GLN A 272 -0.45 -4.30 10.88
N SER A 273 -1.34 -4.65 9.94
CA SER A 273 -1.89 -3.69 8.96
C SER A 273 -2.87 -2.67 9.56
N CYS A 274 -3.27 -2.83 10.82
CA CYS A 274 -4.26 -1.96 11.46
C CYS A 274 -3.61 -0.65 11.94
N ILE A 275 -4.02 0.46 11.33
CA ILE A 275 -3.60 1.81 11.74
C ILE A 275 -4.45 2.42 12.86
N ARG A 276 -5.42 1.68 13.41
CA ARG A 276 -6.36 2.16 14.44
C ARG A 276 -6.17 1.48 15.80
N GLY A 277 -5.38 0.41 15.81
CA GLY A 277 -5.09 -0.41 16.98
C GLY A 277 -3.76 -0.01 17.63
N VAL A 278 -3.33 -0.82 18.58
CA VAL A 278 -2.02 -0.74 19.23
C VAL A 278 -1.29 -2.09 19.02
N PRO A 279 0.02 -2.22 19.30
CA PRO A 279 0.72 -3.48 19.15
C PRO A 279 -0.01 -4.67 19.79
N GLY A 280 -0.18 -5.75 19.02
CA GLY A 280 -0.89 -6.98 19.43
C GLY A 280 -2.40 -6.84 19.61
N ARG A 281 -2.96 -5.64 19.45
CA ARG A 281 -4.40 -5.34 19.66
C ARG A 281 -4.94 -4.52 18.47
N PRO A 282 -5.20 -5.17 17.33
CA PRO A 282 -5.85 -4.51 16.19
C PRO A 282 -7.28 -4.09 16.56
N CYS A 283 -7.83 -3.09 15.86
CA CYS A 283 -9.15 -2.55 16.24
C CYS A 283 -10.32 -3.52 16.03
N ARG A 284 -10.15 -4.57 15.21
CA ARG A 284 -11.18 -5.57 14.84
C ARG A 284 -12.51 -4.97 14.33
N ALA A 285 -12.51 -3.69 13.96
CA ALA A 285 -13.70 -2.92 13.59
C ALA A 285 -13.54 -2.24 12.22
N CYS A 286 -12.59 -2.70 11.40
CA CYS A 286 -12.35 -2.20 10.06
C CYS A 286 -12.23 -3.35 9.06
N VAL A 287 -12.50 -3.04 7.79
CA VAL A 287 -12.45 -3.99 6.66
C VAL A 287 -11.11 -4.73 6.58
N LYS A 288 -9.99 -4.01 6.75
CA LYS A 288 -8.65 -4.61 6.72
C LYS A 288 -8.47 -5.64 7.84
N CYS A 289 -8.89 -5.31 9.08
CA CYS A 289 -8.82 -6.25 10.20
C CYS A 289 -9.67 -7.48 9.94
N PHE A 290 -10.94 -7.31 9.53
CA PHE A 290 -11.82 -8.42 9.23
C PHE A 290 -11.20 -9.37 8.19
N ARG A 291 -10.80 -8.83 7.03
CA ARG A 291 -10.21 -9.63 5.96
C ARG A 291 -8.90 -10.31 6.38
N LYS A 292 -7.96 -9.58 7.01
CA LYS A 292 -6.69 -10.16 7.48
C LYS A 292 -6.89 -11.19 8.60
N SER A 293 -7.91 -11.04 9.45
CA SER A 293 -8.26 -12.04 10.46
C SER A 293 -8.72 -13.35 9.83
N LEU A 294 -9.55 -13.30 8.77
CA LEU A 294 -9.97 -14.53 8.07
C LEU A 294 -8.79 -15.22 7.35
N ILE A 295 -7.89 -14.46 6.72
CA ILE A 295 -6.65 -15.02 6.14
C ILE A 295 -5.77 -15.67 7.22
N THR A 296 -5.63 -15.01 8.38
CA THR A 296 -4.84 -15.56 9.48
C THR A 296 -5.47 -16.85 10.01
N ALA A 297 -6.79 -16.85 10.18
CA ALA A 297 -7.54 -18.03 10.60
C ALA A 297 -7.39 -19.20 9.62
N SER A 298 -7.47 -18.94 8.30
CA SER A 298 -7.27 -20.00 7.29
C SER A 298 -5.86 -20.59 7.30
N LEU A 299 -4.85 -19.80 7.69
CA LEU A 299 -3.45 -20.24 7.75
C LEU A 299 -3.08 -20.94 9.07
N THR A 300 -3.87 -20.75 10.14
CA THR A 300 -3.56 -21.25 11.49
C THR A 300 -4.57 -22.30 11.98
N GLY A 301 -5.77 -22.34 11.41
CA GLY A 301 -6.91 -23.07 11.94
C GLY A 301 -7.61 -22.35 13.11
N GLU A 302 -7.10 -21.20 13.56
CA GLU A 302 -7.65 -20.44 14.69
C GLU A 302 -8.71 -19.44 14.19
N TRP A 303 -9.94 -19.92 14.07
CA TRP A 303 -11.08 -19.11 13.64
C TRP A 303 -11.64 -18.26 14.79
N PRO A 304 -12.09 -17.01 14.52
CA PRO A 304 -12.77 -16.20 15.53
C PRO A 304 -14.03 -16.90 16.04
N ASP A 305 -14.32 -16.76 17.34
CA ASP A 305 -15.53 -17.35 17.90
C ASP A 305 -16.82 -16.68 17.39
N ARG A 306 -17.96 -17.33 17.60
CA ARG A 306 -19.28 -16.86 17.15
C ARG A 306 -19.63 -15.45 17.64
N ALA A 307 -19.22 -15.08 18.85
CA ALA A 307 -19.49 -13.74 19.38
C ALA A 307 -18.62 -12.69 18.68
N GLU A 308 -17.33 -12.99 18.48
CA GLU A 308 -16.40 -12.14 17.74
C GLU A 308 -16.85 -11.94 16.29
N VAL A 309 -17.20 -13.02 15.58
CA VAL A 309 -17.73 -12.97 14.20
C VAL A 309 -18.97 -12.08 14.14
N GLY A 310 -19.93 -12.31 15.04
CA GLY A 310 -21.17 -11.53 15.11
C GLY A 310 -20.91 -10.04 15.27
N VAL A 311 -20.01 -9.65 16.19
CA VAL A 311 -19.65 -8.23 16.42
C VAL A 311 -18.93 -7.63 15.21
N MET A 312 -17.96 -8.34 14.63
CA MET A 312 -17.23 -7.85 13.45
C MET A 312 -18.18 -7.62 12.27
N MET A 313 -19.05 -8.59 11.96
CA MET A 313 -19.96 -8.53 10.82
C MET A 313 -21.18 -7.64 11.08
N ALA A 314 -21.42 -7.18 12.32
CA ALA A 314 -22.41 -6.13 12.61
C ALA A 314 -21.85 -4.71 12.38
N ASN A 315 -20.52 -4.55 12.38
CA ASN A 315 -19.87 -3.25 12.20
C ASN A 315 -20.25 -2.62 10.84
N ARG A 316 -20.65 -1.34 10.85
CA ARG A 316 -21.13 -0.63 9.65
C ARG A 316 -20.13 -0.66 8.48
N ALA A 317 -18.83 -0.48 8.75
CA ALA A 317 -17.82 -0.45 7.70
C ALA A 317 -17.59 -1.83 7.09
N ILE A 318 -17.64 -2.88 7.91
CA ILE A 318 -17.52 -4.27 7.44
C ILE A 318 -18.77 -4.70 6.68
N ARG A 319 -19.97 -4.35 7.17
CA ARG A 319 -21.23 -4.61 6.45
C ARG A 319 -21.26 -3.96 5.08
N GLY A 320 -20.98 -2.65 5.01
CA GLY A 320 -20.94 -1.96 3.72
C GLY A 320 -19.90 -2.52 2.75
N PHE A 321 -18.82 -3.13 3.27
CA PHE A 321 -17.86 -3.85 2.45
C PHE A 321 -18.38 -5.21 1.96
N LEU A 322 -19.02 -5.96 2.84
CA LEU A 322 -19.62 -7.27 2.56
C LEU A 322 -20.89 -7.20 1.70
N ASP A 323 -21.50 -6.03 1.60
CA ASP A 323 -22.66 -5.72 0.76
C ASP A 323 -22.25 -5.54 -0.73
N MET A 324 -21.00 -5.16 -0.99
CA MET A 324 -20.51 -4.93 -2.36
C MET A 324 -20.59 -6.19 -3.23
N HIS A 325 -20.91 -6.00 -4.51
CA HIS A 325 -21.00 -7.06 -5.50
C HIS A 325 -20.23 -6.65 -6.78
N PRO A 326 -19.06 -7.27 -7.06
CA PRO A 326 -18.35 -8.24 -6.22
C PRO A 326 -17.79 -7.62 -4.94
N ILE A 327 -17.45 -8.45 -3.95
CA ILE A 327 -16.71 -7.98 -2.76
C ILE A 327 -15.30 -7.56 -3.20
N ARG A 328 -14.78 -6.44 -2.68
CA ARG A 328 -13.40 -6.03 -2.98
C ARG A 328 -12.42 -7.03 -2.34
N PHE A 329 -11.48 -7.57 -3.12
CA PHE A 329 -10.62 -8.70 -2.69
C PHE A 329 -11.42 -9.99 -2.42
N GLU A 330 -12.49 -10.25 -3.18
CA GLU A 330 -13.29 -11.48 -3.04
C GLU A 330 -12.42 -12.73 -3.14
N ILE A 331 -11.49 -12.81 -4.10
CA ILE A 331 -10.61 -13.99 -4.28
C ILE A 331 -9.80 -14.35 -3.03
N VAL A 332 -9.40 -13.34 -2.25
CA VAL A 332 -8.65 -13.53 -1.02
C VAL A 332 -9.54 -14.12 0.07
N LEU A 333 -10.79 -13.64 0.14
CA LEU A 333 -11.80 -14.18 1.05
C LEU A 333 -12.23 -15.58 0.62
N THR A 334 -12.39 -15.84 -0.67
CA THR A 334 -12.66 -17.17 -1.23
C THR A 334 -11.57 -18.15 -0.81
N ASN A 335 -10.28 -17.78 -0.95
CA ASN A 335 -9.19 -18.65 -0.52
C ASN A 335 -9.23 -18.92 0.99
N ALA A 336 -9.42 -17.88 1.81
CA ALA A 336 -9.49 -18.03 3.26
C ALA A 336 -10.65 -18.96 3.66
N MET A 337 -11.85 -18.68 3.16
CA MET A 337 -13.07 -19.40 3.50
C MET A 337 -13.13 -20.81 2.91
N ALA A 338 -12.34 -21.14 1.88
CA ALA A 338 -12.25 -22.51 1.35
C ALA A 338 -11.79 -23.52 2.43
N SER A 339 -10.97 -23.09 3.39
CA SER A 339 -10.46 -23.92 4.50
C SER A 339 -11.36 -23.94 5.75
N TYR A 340 -12.46 -23.20 5.76
CA TYR A 340 -13.34 -23.16 6.93
C TYR A 340 -14.22 -24.42 7.00
N ASP A 341 -14.08 -25.17 8.09
CA ASP A 341 -14.81 -26.40 8.39
C ASP A 341 -15.59 -26.33 9.73
N GLY A 342 -15.79 -25.12 10.25
CA GLY A 342 -16.56 -24.88 11.48
C GLY A 342 -18.08 -24.81 11.26
N ASP A 343 -18.83 -24.50 12.33
CA ASP A 343 -20.30 -24.51 12.34
C ASP A 343 -20.94 -23.11 12.52
N ASP A 344 -20.14 -22.04 12.57
CA ASP A 344 -20.65 -20.67 12.70
C ASP A 344 -21.55 -20.27 11.51
N PRO A 345 -22.83 -19.92 11.74
CA PRO A 345 -23.77 -19.64 10.66
C PRO A 345 -23.37 -18.45 9.78
N LEU A 346 -22.71 -17.42 10.31
CA LEU A 346 -22.31 -16.26 9.53
C LEU A 346 -21.12 -16.55 8.64
N LEU A 347 -20.16 -17.33 9.14
CA LEU A 347 -19.03 -17.79 8.34
C LEU A 347 -19.47 -18.80 7.27
N LEU A 348 -20.42 -19.70 7.58
CA LEU A 348 -21.02 -20.60 6.59
C LEU A 348 -21.77 -19.81 5.50
N ALA A 349 -22.56 -18.80 5.89
CA ALA A 349 -23.25 -17.94 4.92
C ALA A 349 -22.26 -17.17 4.04
N LEU A 350 -21.16 -16.68 4.61
CA LEU A 350 -20.10 -16.00 3.85
C LEU A 350 -19.42 -16.99 2.87
N GLN A 351 -19.11 -18.20 3.33
CA GLN A 351 -18.51 -19.25 2.51
C GLN A 351 -19.40 -19.59 1.30
N THR A 352 -20.71 -19.73 1.52
CA THR A 352 -21.70 -19.93 0.44
C THR A 352 -21.73 -18.76 -0.52
N ARG A 353 -21.83 -17.51 -0.02
CA ARG A 353 -21.81 -16.30 -0.85
C ARG A 353 -20.59 -16.26 -1.78
N LEU A 354 -19.43 -16.61 -1.24
CA LEU A 354 -18.16 -16.58 -1.97
C LEU A 354 -17.99 -17.75 -2.95
N ALA A 355 -18.87 -18.77 -2.90
CA ALA A 355 -18.64 -20.07 -3.56
C ALA A 355 -17.31 -20.70 -3.14
N ALA A 356 -16.91 -20.54 -1.87
CA ALA A 356 -15.52 -20.76 -1.47
C ALA A 356 -15.06 -22.23 -1.54
N LYS A 357 -15.99 -23.19 -1.47
CA LYS A 357 -15.71 -24.62 -1.64
C LYS A 357 -15.74 -25.07 -3.10
N GLU A 358 -16.26 -24.23 -4.00
CA GLU A 358 -16.49 -24.56 -5.41
C GLU A 358 -15.39 -23.96 -6.31
N LEU A 359 -14.93 -22.74 -5.98
CA LEU A 359 -13.95 -22.01 -6.77
C LEU A 359 -12.51 -22.39 -6.41
N ASP A 360 -11.74 -22.79 -7.41
CA ASP A 360 -10.30 -22.97 -7.28
C ASP A 360 -9.57 -21.62 -7.41
N VAL A 361 -9.10 -21.13 -6.27
CA VAL A 361 -8.23 -19.95 -6.16
C VAL A 361 -6.87 -20.32 -5.56
N SER A 362 -6.42 -21.56 -5.76
CA SER A 362 -5.15 -22.08 -5.24
C SER A 362 -3.93 -21.31 -5.75
N PHE A 363 -4.02 -20.66 -6.91
CA PHE A 363 -2.96 -19.79 -7.43
C PHE A 363 -2.61 -18.66 -6.44
N THR A 364 -3.53 -18.25 -5.56
CA THR A 364 -3.22 -17.25 -4.52
C THR A 364 -2.20 -17.74 -3.48
N GLN A 365 -1.91 -19.03 -3.40
CA GLN A 365 -0.94 -19.62 -2.47
C GLN A 365 0.44 -19.86 -3.10
N ALA A 366 0.67 -19.36 -4.32
CA ALA A 366 1.92 -19.48 -5.06
C ALA A 366 2.38 -18.11 -5.59
N TRP A 367 3.64 -17.98 -6.02
CA TRP A 367 4.15 -16.77 -6.65
C TRP A 367 4.16 -16.87 -8.18
N TYR A 368 3.73 -15.78 -8.83
CA TYR A 368 3.66 -15.65 -10.29
C TYR A 368 5.03 -15.31 -10.86
N ALA A 369 5.62 -16.22 -11.66
CA ALA A 369 7.00 -16.09 -12.08
C ALA A 369 7.30 -14.90 -12.99
N PRO A 370 6.44 -14.56 -13.98
CA PRO A 370 6.66 -13.40 -14.83
C PRO A 370 6.72 -12.06 -14.09
N ALA A 371 6.19 -11.95 -12.86
CA ALA A 371 6.35 -10.74 -12.06
C ALA A 371 7.80 -10.47 -11.63
N MET A 372 8.64 -11.50 -11.60
CA MET A 372 10.06 -11.36 -11.25
C MET A 372 10.84 -10.57 -12.29
N ASP A 373 10.30 -10.43 -13.50
CA ASP A 373 10.88 -9.57 -14.54
C ASP A 373 10.75 -8.07 -14.23
N LEU A 374 9.90 -7.71 -13.25
CA LEU A 374 9.71 -6.35 -12.74
C LEU A 374 10.66 -6.01 -11.58
N ILE A 375 11.68 -6.84 -11.36
CA ILE A 375 12.73 -6.66 -10.37
C ILE A 375 14.04 -6.36 -11.11
N PRO A 376 14.82 -5.35 -10.66
CA PRO A 376 16.12 -5.05 -11.22
C PRO A 376 16.98 -6.30 -11.31
N GLU A 377 17.66 -6.49 -12.44
CA GLU A 377 18.42 -7.70 -12.77
C GLU A 377 19.34 -8.14 -11.62
N ARG A 378 20.05 -7.17 -11.02
CA ARG A 378 21.00 -7.39 -9.92
C ARG A 378 20.38 -8.00 -8.65
N TYR A 379 19.09 -7.83 -8.43
CA TYR A 379 18.38 -8.35 -7.26
C TYR A 379 17.50 -9.57 -7.56
N ARG A 380 17.21 -9.83 -8.83
CA ARG A 380 16.21 -10.83 -9.26
C ARG A 380 16.50 -12.22 -8.72
N ALA A 381 17.73 -12.71 -8.88
CA ALA A 381 18.10 -14.05 -8.43
C ALA A 381 17.98 -14.24 -6.91
N ALA A 382 18.39 -13.22 -6.13
CA ALA A 382 18.27 -13.25 -4.68
C ALA A 382 16.79 -13.23 -4.25
N THR A 383 15.96 -12.44 -4.92
CA THR A 383 14.53 -12.34 -4.64
C THR A 383 13.79 -13.63 -4.96
N ILE A 384 14.07 -14.25 -6.10
CA ILE A 384 13.49 -15.55 -6.48
C ILE A 384 13.85 -16.61 -5.45
N LYS A 385 15.12 -16.63 -5.03
CA LYS A 385 15.59 -17.55 -3.99
C LYS A 385 14.84 -17.33 -2.68
N ALA A 386 14.65 -16.07 -2.26
CA ALA A 386 13.88 -15.74 -1.06
C ALA A 386 12.40 -16.15 -1.20
N ALA A 387 11.73 -15.81 -2.30
CA ALA A 387 10.34 -16.18 -2.55
C ALA A 387 10.12 -17.70 -2.50
N SER A 388 11.05 -18.45 -3.09
CA SER A 388 11.01 -19.93 -3.12
C SER A 388 11.22 -20.58 -1.75
N GLN A 389 11.69 -19.85 -0.73
CA GLN A 389 11.75 -20.35 0.65
C GLN A 389 10.38 -20.34 1.34
N TYR A 390 9.46 -19.49 0.87
CA TYR A 390 8.18 -19.25 1.52
C TYR A 390 6.99 -19.81 0.73
N LEU A 391 7.05 -19.73 -0.59
CA LEU A 391 5.94 -20.06 -1.49
C LEU A 391 6.43 -20.89 -2.68
N PRO A 392 5.62 -21.86 -3.14
CA PRO A 392 5.88 -22.51 -4.42
C PRO A 392 5.68 -21.52 -5.57
N GLN A 393 6.37 -21.76 -6.68
CA GLN A 393 6.07 -21.08 -7.94
C GLN A 393 4.71 -21.56 -8.48
N MET A 394 3.95 -20.68 -9.12
CA MET A 394 2.76 -21.07 -9.85
C MET A 394 3.09 -22.11 -10.93
N THR A 395 2.26 -23.14 -11.04
CA THR A 395 2.27 -24.06 -12.18
C THR A 395 1.67 -23.37 -13.43
N PRO A 396 1.90 -23.89 -14.64
CA PRO A 396 1.28 -23.34 -15.85
C PRO A 396 -0.25 -23.20 -15.76
N THR A 397 -0.94 -24.17 -15.14
CA THR A 397 -2.38 -24.12 -14.90
C THR A 397 -2.76 -23.02 -13.90
N GLN A 398 -1.95 -22.80 -12.87
CA GLN A 398 -2.18 -21.70 -11.92
C GLN A 398 -1.93 -20.34 -12.55
N GLU A 399 -0.94 -20.20 -13.45
CA GLU A 399 -0.71 -18.96 -14.20
C GLU A 399 -1.87 -18.67 -15.17
N GLU A 400 -2.38 -19.68 -15.86
CA GLU A 400 -3.57 -19.56 -16.69
C GLU A 400 -4.79 -19.13 -15.87
N ALA A 401 -5.02 -19.76 -14.71
CA ALA A 401 -6.07 -19.36 -13.79
C ALA A 401 -5.85 -17.91 -13.31
N PHE A 402 -4.64 -17.52 -12.94
CA PHE A 402 -4.31 -16.17 -12.50
C PHE A 402 -4.67 -15.09 -13.55
N HIS A 403 -4.52 -15.41 -14.85
CA HIS A 403 -4.88 -14.53 -15.97
C HIS A 403 -6.37 -14.52 -16.29
N THR A 404 -7.00 -15.69 -16.24
CA THR A 404 -8.36 -15.89 -16.76
C THR A 404 -9.43 -15.80 -15.68
N PHE A 405 -9.04 -15.79 -14.39
CA PHE A 405 -9.98 -15.74 -13.29
C PHE A 405 -10.82 -14.46 -13.35
N ASP A 406 -12.06 -14.64 -13.79
CA ASP A 406 -13.05 -13.60 -13.94
C ASP A 406 -14.13 -13.78 -12.89
N LEU A 407 -14.22 -12.82 -11.97
CA LEU A 407 -15.31 -12.82 -10.99
C LEU A 407 -16.65 -12.51 -11.63
N ALA A 408 -16.70 -11.71 -12.69
CA ALA A 408 -17.94 -11.25 -13.31
C ALA A 408 -18.74 -12.40 -13.92
N SER A 409 -18.08 -13.35 -14.58
CA SER A 409 -18.72 -14.58 -15.07
C SER A 409 -19.32 -15.43 -13.94
N GLU A 410 -18.72 -15.38 -12.74
CA GLU A 410 -19.21 -16.05 -11.54
C GLU A 410 -20.31 -15.28 -10.81
N LEU A 411 -20.56 -14.01 -11.13
CA LEU A 411 -21.57 -13.19 -10.43
C LEU A 411 -23.00 -13.58 -10.82
N GLU A 412 -23.25 -13.88 -12.10
CA GLU A 412 -24.59 -14.24 -12.58
C GLU A 412 -25.13 -15.50 -11.89
N SER A 413 -24.27 -16.49 -11.62
CA SER A 413 -24.61 -17.72 -10.91
C SER A 413 -24.78 -17.54 -9.39
N LYS A 414 -24.30 -16.41 -8.82
CA LYS A 414 -24.31 -16.10 -7.38
C LYS A 414 -25.48 -15.22 -6.93
N ASN A 415 -26.31 -14.68 -7.82
CA ASN A 415 -27.34 -13.70 -7.46
C ASN A 415 -28.28 -14.15 -6.33
N VAL A 416 -28.76 -15.40 -6.35
CA VAL A 416 -29.61 -15.94 -5.27
C VAL A 416 -28.87 -15.98 -3.93
N ARG A 417 -27.56 -16.29 -3.95
CA ARG A 417 -26.70 -16.33 -2.75
C ARG A 417 -26.46 -14.94 -2.16
N VAL A 418 -26.61 -13.88 -2.97
CA VAL A 418 -26.46 -12.49 -2.53
C VAL A 418 -27.68 -12.06 -1.71
N GLU A 419 -28.89 -12.38 -2.13
CA GLU A 419 -30.12 -12.00 -1.42
C GLU A 419 -30.19 -12.63 -0.02
N ASP A 420 -30.07 -13.97 0.06
CA ASP A 420 -30.07 -14.72 1.33
C ASP A 420 -28.99 -14.21 2.31
N TRP A 421 -27.85 -13.80 1.76
CA TRP A 421 -26.76 -13.23 2.54
C TRP A 421 -27.08 -11.87 3.14
N LEU A 422 -27.73 -10.98 2.37
CA LEU A 422 -28.02 -9.63 2.84
C LEU A 422 -29.02 -9.66 4.00
N ASP A 423 -30.00 -10.57 3.93
CA ASP A 423 -30.92 -10.82 5.03
C ASP A 423 -30.17 -11.33 6.28
N THR A 424 -29.30 -12.32 6.10
CA THR A 424 -28.46 -12.86 7.18
C THR A 424 -27.62 -11.76 7.87
N LEU A 425 -26.97 -10.89 7.09
CA LEU A 425 -26.20 -9.76 7.63
C LEU A 425 -27.07 -8.75 8.38
N SER A 426 -28.25 -8.46 7.85
CA SER A 426 -29.22 -7.53 8.44
C SER A 426 -29.74 -8.05 9.78
N GLU A 427 -30.08 -9.33 9.86
CA GLU A 427 -30.54 -9.99 11.08
C GLU A 427 -29.45 -10.01 12.16
N ASN A 428 -28.21 -10.37 11.81
CA ASN A 428 -27.10 -10.31 12.75
C ASN A 428 -26.90 -8.91 13.33
N ALA A 429 -26.96 -7.87 12.49
CA ALA A 429 -26.80 -6.48 12.94
C ALA A 429 -27.91 -6.08 13.95
N LYS A 430 -29.16 -6.46 13.69
CA LYS A 430 -30.28 -6.25 14.61
C LYS A 430 -30.07 -7.00 15.93
N GLY A 431 -29.65 -8.26 15.87
CA GLY A 431 -29.39 -9.11 17.04
C GLY A 431 -28.24 -8.61 17.92
N VAL A 432 -27.14 -8.15 17.33
CA VAL A 432 -26.03 -7.53 18.08
C VAL A 432 -26.48 -6.22 18.74
N ALA A 433 -27.20 -5.36 18.01
CA ALA A 433 -27.70 -4.10 18.57
C ALA A 433 -28.67 -4.32 19.75
N ALA A 434 -29.53 -5.33 19.67
CA ALA A 434 -30.43 -5.70 20.77
C ALA A 434 -29.65 -6.18 22.01
N ARG A 435 -28.63 -7.04 21.83
CA ARG A 435 -27.78 -7.53 22.92
C ARG A 435 -27.00 -6.42 23.61
N LEU A 436 -26.42 -5.49 22.85
CA LEU A 436 -25.68 -4.35 23.41
C LEU A 436 -26.60 -3.40 24.19
N LYS A 437 -27.85 -3.21 23.77
CA LYS A 437 -28.86 -2.43 24.52
C LYS A 437 -29.33 -3.11 25.81
N ALA A 438 -29.26 -4.44 25.87
CA ALA A 438 -29.70 -5.23 27.02
C ALA A 438 -28.62 -5.41 28.10
N GLN A 439 -27.36 -5.06 27.83
CA GLN A 439 -26.31 -5.08 28.85
C GLN A 439 -26.53 -3.92 29.85
N PRO A 440 -26.62 -4.19 31.17
CA PRO A 440 -26.76 -3.14 32.16
C PRO A 440 -25.56 -2.21 32.08
N ALA A 441 -25.80 -0.90 32.18
CA ALA A 441 -24.74 0.09 32.25
C ALA A 441 -23.85 -0.22 33.46
N VAL A 442 -22.64 -0.71 33.21
CA VAL A 442 -21.64 -0.89 34.26
C VAL A 442 -21.29 0.51 34.77
N ALA A 443 -21.70 0.82 35.99
CA ALA A 443 -21.26 2.02 36.69
C ALA A 443 -19.73 1.97 36.81
N HIS A 444 -19.08 3.05 36.38
CA HIS A 444 -17.64 3.20 36.16
C HIS A 444 -16.74 2.77 37.31
#